data_AF-A0A9D2LZ73-F1
#
_entry.id   AF-A0A9D2LZ73-F1
#
_cell.length_a   1.000
_cell.length_b   1.000
_cell.length_c   1.000
_cell.angle_alpha   90.00
_cell.angle_beta   90.00
_cell.angle_gamma   90.00
#
_symmetry.space_group_name_H-M   'P 1'
#
loop_
_entity.id
_entity.type
_entity.pdbx_description
1 polymer ?
#
loop_
_entity_poly.entity_id
_entity_poly.type
_entity_poly.pdbx_seq_one_letter_code
_entity_poly.pdbx_strand_id
1 'polypeptide(L)'
;DHCFQKAGFDKCRLFYTQGDYGLWQCSKPCHDKTYDNQEAVRQMVEAQGFQVTERGLLPPAQPKRAVPTELVPRCPVCGAPMSMNLRADNTFVQDDGWYRAAQRYEWFLRSRKELRVVFLELGVGYNTPGIIKYPFWQMTAANPQATYVCINSQDALCPREIEQQSLCIQGDIHQVLEQLVGK
;
A
#
# COMPACT_ATOMS: atom_id res chain seq x y z
N ASP A 1 -0.23 -5.43 3.39
CA ASP A 1 -0.48 -6.88 3.16
C ASP A 1 0.81 -7.68 2.95
N HIS A 2 1.94 -7.00 2.68
CA HIS A 2 3.29 -7.57 2.55
C HIS A 2 3.47 -8.53 1.36
N CYS A 3 2.60 -8.47 0.36
CA CYS A 3 2.70 -9.33 -0.83
C CYS A 3 4.02 -9.12 -1.60
N PHE A 4 4.49 -7.88 -1.75
CA PHE A 4 5.77 -7.58 -2.39
C PHE A 4 6.97 -8.16 -1.60
N GLN A 5 6.97 -8.02 -0.28
CA GLN A 5 8.04 -8.56 0.57
C GLN A 5 8.07 -10.09 0.53
N LYS A 6 6.90 -10.75 0.60
CA LYS A 6 6.77 -12.20 0.48
C LYS A 6 7.25 -12.72 -0.88
N ALA A 7 7.07 -11.93 -1.94
CA ALA A 7 7.56 -12.22 -3.28
C ALA A 7 9.04 -11.86 -3.51
N GLY A 8 9.74 -11.34 -2.50
CA GLY A 8 11.18 -11.03 -2.56
C GLY A 8 11.55 -9.70 -3.22
N PHE A 9 10.61 -8.75 -3.33
CA PHE A 9 10.94 -7.41 -3.85
C PHE A 9 11.85 -6.65 -2.88
N ASP A 10 12.86 -5.98 -3.45
CA ASP A 10 13.72 -5.06 -2.70
C ASP A 10 12.89 -3.90 -2.13
N LYS A 11 12.91 -3.76 -0.80
CA LYS A 11 12.22 -2.71 -0.05
C LYS A 11 12.61 -1.29 -0.51
N CYS A 12 13.83 -1.09 -0.99
CA CYS A 12 14.27 0.21 -1.51
C CYS A 12 13.51 0.64 -2.77
N ARG A 13 12.87 -0.30 -3.47
CA ARG A 13 12.05 -0.06 -4.67
C ARG A 13 10.57 0.15 -4.38
N LEU A 14 10.16 0.09 -3.12
CA LEU A 14 8.76 0.16 -2.70
C LEU A 14 8.48 1.47 -1.97
N PHE A 15 7.28 2.00 -2.18
CA PHE A 15 6.76 3.17 -1.47
C PHE A 15 5.30 2.95 -1.04
N TYR A 16 5.08 2.73 0.25
CA TYR A 16 3.76 2.51 0.84
C TYR A 16 3.08 3.85 1.17
N THR A 17 2.49 4.49 0.15
CA THR A 17 1.90 5.83 0.25
C THR A 17 0.74 5.93 1.26
N GLN A 18 0.05 4.81 1.48
CA GLN A 18 -1.14 4.66 2.33
C GLN A 18 -0.84 4.12 3.74
N GLY A 19 0.44 3.85 4.07
CA GLY A 19 0.84 3.24 5.33
C GLY A 19 1.02 1.72 5.25
N ASP A 20 1.17 1.07 6.40
CA ASP A 20 1.44 -0.36 6.55
C ASP A 20 0.67 -0.96 7.74
N TYR A 21 -0.10 -2.03 7.47
CA TYR A 21 -0.81 -2.79 8.50
C TYR A 21 0.12 -3.50 9.50
N GLY A 22 1.41 -3.62 9.21
CA GLY A 22 2.42 -4.11 10.16
C GLY A 22 2.90 -3.07 11.16
N LEU A 23 2.37 -1.84 11.10
CA LEU A 23 2.83 -0.72 11.91
C LEU A 23 1.70 -0.08 12.71
N TRP A 24 2.02 0.30 13.95
CA TRP A 24 1.24 1.21 14.77
C TRP A 24 1.70 2.65 14.61
N GLN A 25 0.77 3.57 14.85
CA GLN A 25 0.99 5.00 15.01
C GLN A 25 0.25 5.55 16.23
N CYS A 26 0.66 6.70 16.73
CA CYS A 26 -0.12 7.41 17.75
C CYS A 26 -1.45 7.90 17.14
N SER A 27 -2.57 7.69 17.82
CA SER A 27 -3.89 8.19 17.37
C SER A 27 -4.02 9.72 17.35
N LYS A 28 -3.22 10.42 18.16
CA LYS A 28 -3.16 11.90 18.25
C LYS A 28 -2.09 12.57 17.38
N PRO A 29 -1.49 11.84 16.44
CA PRO A 29 -0.08 11.99 15.97
C PRO A 29 0.77 13.00 16.77
N CYS A 30 1.14 12.66 18.01
CA CYS A 30 1.92 13.59 18.84
C CYS A 30 3.40 13.71 18.44
N HIS A 31 3.89 12.80 17.58
CA HIS A 31 5.25 12.79 17.04
C HIS A 31 5.33 11.88 15.81
N ASP A 32 6.34 12.08 14.98
CA ASP A 32 6.49 11.42 13.68
C ASP A 32 7.23 10.07 13.79
N LYS A 33 6.64 9.10 14.50
CA LYS A 33 7.16 7.71 14.53
C LYS A 33 6.06 6.66 14.45
N THR A 34 6.40 5.59 13.74
CA THR A 34 5.65 4.33 13.73
C THR A 34 6.35 3.25 14.53
N TYR A 35 5.62 2.19 14.89
CA TYR A 35 6.11 1.10 15.73
C TYR A 35 5.70 -0.25 15.13
N ASP A 36 6.58 -1.25 15.19
CA ASP A 36 6.20 -2.62 14.80
C ASP A 36 5.05 -3.14 15.67
N ASN A 37 4.11 -3.87 15.07
CA ASN A 37 2.93 -4.37 15.77
C ASN A 37 2.86 -5.90 15.93
N GLN A 38 3.82 -6.66 15.40
CA GLN A 38 3.66 -8.10 15.19
C GLN A 38 3.36 -8.83 16.51
N GLU A 39 4.18 -8.59 17.53
CA GLU A 39 4.05 -9.29 18.81
C GLU A 39 2.76 -8.89 19.55
N ALA A 40 2.42 -7.60 19.55
CA ALA A 40 1.19 -7.12 20.18
C ALA A 40 -0.06 -7.71 19.51
N VAL A 41 -0.10 -7.72 18.17
CA VAL A 41 -1.21 -8.32 17.41
C VAL A 41 -1.30 -9.83 17.68
N ARG A 42 -0.15 -10.53 17.76
CA ARG A 42 -0.11 -11.95 18.10
C ARG A 42 -0.79 -12.23 19.45
N GLN A 43 -0.42 -11.47 20.48
CA GLN A 43 -1.01 -11.61 21.81
C GLN A 43 -2.50 -11.30 21.82
N MET A 44 -2.94 -10.28 21.06
CA MET A 44 -4.36 -9.96 20.93
C MET A 44 -5.18 -11.09 20.31
N VAL A 45 -4.72 -11.67 19.20
CA VAL A 45 -5.47 -12.74 18.53
C VAL A 45 -5.50 -14.02 19.36
N GLU A 46 -4.41 -14.34 20.07
CA GLU A 46 -4.36 -15.47 21.01
C GLU A 46 -5.32 -15.22 22.20
N ALA A 47 -5.38 -14.00 22.74
CA ALA A 47 -6.33 -13.64 23.80
C ALA A 47 -7.80 -13.73 23.34
N GLN A 48 -8.05 -13.54 22.04
CA GLN A 48 -9.37 -13.75 21.41
C GLN A 48 -9.72 -15.24 21.21
N GLY A 49 -8.76 -16.14 21.45
CA GLY A 49 -8.90 -17.59 21.33
C GLY A 49 -8.42 -18.17 20.01
N PHE A 50 -7.79 -17.38 19.14
CA PHE A 50 -7.18 -17.90 17.92
C PHE A 50 -5.88 -18.64 18.23
N GLN A 51 -5.55 -19.64 17.42
CA GLN A 51 -4.22 -20.26 17.43
C GLN A 51 -3.41 -19.73 16.26
N VAL A 52 -2.19 -19.27 16.55
CA VAL A 52 -1.24 -18.81 15.54
C VAL A 52 -0.39 -20.00 15.11
N THR A 53 -0.44 -20.34 13.82
CA THR A 53 0.31 -21.44 13.21
C THR A 53 1.20 -20.94 12.09
N GLU A 54 2.13 -21.78 11.61
CA GLU A 54 2.94 -21.48 10.43
C GLU A 54 2.11 -21.23 9.17
N ARG A 55 0.88 -21.79 9.10
CA ARG A 55 -0.03 -21.64 7.96
C ARG A 55 -1.02 -20.49 8.11
N GLY A 56 -0.99 -19.75 9.21
CA GLY A 56 -1.91 -18.65 9.52
C GLY A 56 -2.68 -18.84 10.82
N LEU A 57 -3.86 -18.22 10.91
CA LEU A 57 -4.70 -18.23 12.12
C LEU A 57 -5.75 -19.34 12.05
N LEU A 58 -5.86 -20.15 13.10
CA LEU A 58 -6.97 -21.09 13.28
C LEU A 58 -8.00 -20.46 14.24
N PRO A 59 -9.27 -20.34 13.82
CA PRO A 59 -10.30 -19.76 14.68
C PRO A 59 -10.78 -20.75 15.75
N PRO A 60 -11.15 -20.28 16.95
CA PRO A 60 -11.89 -21.08 17.92
C PRO A 60 -13.35 -21.26 17.45
N ALA A 61 -14.07 -22.22 18.06
CA ALA A 61 -15.51 -22.40 17.80
C ALA A 61 -16.33 -21.12 18.08
N GLN A 62 -15.92 -20.34 19.08
CA GLN A 62 -16.52 -19.05 19.41
C GLN A 62 -15.42 -18.04 19.78
N PRO A 63 -15.01 -17.14 18.86
CA PRO A 63 -13.97 -16.15 19.14
C PRO A 63 -14.49 -15.06 20.08
N LYS A 64 -13.65 -14.63 21.02
CA LYS A 64 -13.94 -13.44 21.81
C LYS A 64 -13.80 -12.22 20.89
N ARG A 65 -14.81 -11.35 20.90
CA ARG A 65 -14.83 -10.10 20.10
C ARG A 65 -14.26 -8.90 20.85
N ALA A 66 -13.37 -9.16 21.80
CA ALA A 66 -12.71 -8.16 22.63
C ALA A 66 -11.31 -8.66 23.01
N VAL A 67 -10.40 -7.71 23.21
CA VAL A 67 -9.07 -7.94 23.78
C VAL A 67 -9.05 -7.42 25.22
N PRO A 68 -8.24 -8.02 26.12
CA PRO A 68 -7.97 -7.45 27.42
C PRO A 68 -7.46 -6.01 27.34
N THR A 69 -7.82 -5.17 28.31
CA THR A 69 -7.53 -3.71 28.27
C THR A 69 -6.04 -3.42 28.32
N GLU A 70 -5.28 -4.25 29.02
CA GLU A 70 -3.83 -4.22 29.15
C GLU A 70 -3.09 -4.49 27.83
N LEU A 71 -3.73 -5.16 26.87
CA LEU A 71 -3.16 -5.40 25.54
C LEU A 71 -3.39 -4.24 24.57
N VAL A 72 -4.26 -3.27 24.91
CA VAL A 72 -4.52 -2.12 24.04
C VAL A 72 -3.24 -1.26 23.97
N PRO A 73 -2.64 -1.08 22.77
CA PRO A 73 -1.34 -0.45 22.63
C PRO A 73 -1.45 1.04 22.93
N ARG A 74 -0.45 1.58 23.63
CA ARG A 74 -0.41 3.00 24.03
C ARG A 74 0.86 3.66 23.54
N CYS A 75 0.72 4.89 23.06
CA CYS A 75 1.83 5.74 22.65
C CYS A 75 2.80 5.94 23.82
N PRO A 76 4.10 5.61 23.66
CA PRO A 76 5.07 5.75 24.74
C PRO A 76 5.38 7.22 25.08
N VAL A 77 4.95 8.17 24.24
CA VAL A 77 5.19 9.61 24.43
C VAL A 77 4.04 10.27 25.18
N CYS A 78 2.79 10.03 24.77
CA CYS A 78 1.63 10.75 25.30
C CYS A 78 0.57 9.86 25.99
N GLY A 79 0.76 8.53 26.00
CA GLY A 79 -0.15 7.57 26.63
C GLY A 79 -1.48 7.34 25.91
N ALA A 80 -1.77 8.08 24.83
CA ALA A 80 -2.95 7.87 24.00
C ALA A 80 -2.94 6.47 23.36
N PRO A 81 -4.10 5.85 23.10
CA PRO A 81 -4.15 4.60 22.34
C PRO A 81 -3.44 4.74 20.98
N MET A 82 -2.82 3.66 20.52
CA MET A 82 -2.30 3.59 19.16
C MET A 82 -3.39 3.13 18.18
N SER A 83 -3.23 3.48 16.92
CA SER A 83 -4.02 3.00 15.78
C SER A 83 -3.11 2.40 14.71
N MET A 84 -3.70 1.67 13.76
CA MET A 84 -2.97 1.17 12.59
C MET A 84 -2.38 2.33 11.79
N ASN A 85 -1.16 2.20 11.27
CA ASN A 85 -0.57 3.20 10.40
C ASN A 85 -1.24 3.16 9.02
N LEU A 86 -2.34 3.87 8.88
CA LEU A 86 -3.13 3.96 7.66
C LEU A 86 -3.52 5.41 7.40
N ARG A 87 -3.44 5.82 6.13
CA ARG A 87 -3.92 7.13 5.70
C ARG A 87 -5.45 7.10 5.54
N ALA A 88 -6.14 7.11 6.68
CA ALA A 88 -7.60 7.16 6.75
C ALA A 88 -8.13 8.58 6.97
N ASP A 89 -7.35 9.45 7.62
CA ASP A 89 -7.72 10.82 7.96
C ASP A 89 -6.47 11.70 8.19
N ASN A 90 -6.64 12.86 8.81
CA ASN A 90 -5.57 13.82 9.10
C ASN A 90 -4.63 13.36 10.24
N THR A 91 -4.80 12.16 10.78
CA THR A 91 -3.95 11.62 11.85
C THR A 91 -2.81 10.75 11.33
N PHE A 92 -2.72 10.52 10.02
CA PHE A 92 -1.71 9.65 9.43
C PHE A 92 -0.28 10.09 9.77
N VAL A 93 0.49 9.21 10.41
CA VAL A 93 1.89 9.48 10.77
C VAL A 93 2.80 9.09 9.62
N GLN A 94 3.68 10.03 9.24
CA GLN A 94 4.72 9.86 8.23
C GLN A 94 6.07 9.92 8.94
N ASP A 95 6.71 8.77 9.14
CA ASP A 95 8.02 8.71 9.79
C ASP A 95 9.17 8.98 8.81
N ASP A 96 10.41 9.01 9.32
CA ASP A 96 11.61 9.18 8.50
C ASP A 96 11.72 8.13 7.38
N GLY A 97 11.27 6.90 7.62
CA GLY A 97 11.26 5.82 6.65
C GLY A 97 10.33 6.11 5.47
N TRP A 98 9.14 6.63 5.77
CA TRP A 98 8.17 7.08 4.78
C TRP A 98 8.73 8.22 3.92
N TYR A 99 9.33 9.25 4.52
CA TYR A 99 9.93 10.37 3.77
C TYR A 99 11.11 9.93 2.91
N ARG A 100 11.95 9.01 3.40
CA ARG A 100 13.03 8.42 2.58
C ARG A 100 12.49 7.66 1.39
N ALA A 101 11.38 6.92 1.54
CA ALA A 101 10.74 6.21 0.43
C ALA A 101 10.12 7.18 -0.58
N ALA A 102 9.43 8.22 -0.10
CA ALA A 102 8.90 9.30 -0.93
C ALA A 102 10.00 9.98 -1.75
N GLN A 103 11.13 10.32 -1.13
CA GLN A 103 12.27 10.92 -1.81
C GLN A 103 12.87 10.01 -2.89
N ARG A 104 12.99 8.70 -2.64
CA ARG A 104 13.44 7.74 -3.66
C ARG A 104 12.48 7.69 -4.84
N TYR A 105 11.18 7.68 -4.58
CA TYR A 105 10.14 7.71 -5.62
C TYR A 105 10.18 9.00 -6.44
N GLU A 106 10.24 10.16 -5.78
CA GLU A 106 10.33 11.46 -6.45
C GLU A 106 11.61 11.59 -7.28
N TRP A 107 12.75 11.18 -6.73
CA TRP A 107 14.01 11.16 -7.46
C TRP A 107 13.93 10.22 -8.67
N PHE A 108 13.28 9.06 -8.50
CA PHE A 108 13.06 8.13 -9.59
C PHE A 108 12.29 8.80 -10.73
N LEU A 109 11.15 9.42 -10.45
CA LEU A 109 10.35 10.10 -11.48
C LEU A 109 11.12 11.24 -12.15
N ARG A 110 11.78 12.11 -11.37
CA ARG A 110 12.49 13.27 -11.89
C ARG A 110 13.61 12.90 -12.85
N SER A 111 14.38 11.85 -12.54
CA SER A 111 15.53 11.47 -13.36
C SER A 111 15.15 10.66 -14.62
N ARG A 112 13.88 10.27 -14.78
CA ARG A 112 13.37 9.55 -15.97
C ARG A 112 12.32 10.35 -16.75
N LYS A 113 12.01 11.59 -16.35
CA LYS A 113 10.89 12.39 -16.89
C LYS A 113 10.94 12.61 -18.41
N GLU A 114 12.13 12.58 -19.03
CA GLU A 114 12.35 12.79 -20.47
C GLU A 114 12.66 11.49 -21.23
N LEU A 115 12.69 10.36 -20.51
CA LEU A 115 12.95 9.06 -21.10
C LEU A 115 11.64 8.41 -21.58
N ARG A 116 11.77 7.30 -22.32
CA ARG A 116 10.66 6.39 -22.58
C ARG A 116 10.30 5.66 -21.30
N VAL A 117 9.12 5.94 -20.76
CA VAL A 117 8.65 5.41 -19.48
C VAL A 117 7.32 4.70 -19.69
N VAL A 118 7.17 3.53 -19.06
CA VAL A 118 5.89 2.84 -18.97
C VAL A 118 5.31 3.06 -17.57
N PHE A 119 4.12 3.66 -17.51
CA PHE A 119 3.31 3.77 -16.30
C PHE A 119 2.35 2.59 -16.24
N LEU A 120 2.74 1.52 -15.53
CA LEU A 120 1.94 0.31 -15.38
C LEU A 120 1.04 0.41 -14.13
N GLU A 121 -0.26 0.52 -14.36
CA GLU A 121 -1.30 0.55 -13.34
C GLU A 121 -2.02 -0.80 -13.28
N LEU A 122 -1.98 -1.47 -12.11
CA LEU A 122 -2.58 -2.78 -11.89
C LEU A 122 -3.69 -2.70 -10.83
N GLY A 123 -4.95 -2.87 -11.23
CA GLY A 123 -6.09 -2.99 -10.31
C GLY A 123 -6.40 -1.73 -9.48
N VAL A 124 -5.92 -0.56 -9.89
CA VAL A 124 -6.20 0.70 -9.18
C VAL A 124 -7.58 1.21 -9.58
N GLY A 125 -8.50 1.23 -8.60
CA GLY A 125 -9.85 1.79 -8.75
C GLY A 125 -9.95 3.27 -8.35
N TYR A 126 -11.17 3.69 -8.01
CA TYR A 126 -11.53 5.09 -7.71
C TYR A 126 -11.69 5.43 -6.22
N ASN A 127 -11.26 4.55 -5.31
CA ASN A 127 -11.31 4.86 -3.87
C ASN A 127 -10.35 5.99 -3.47
N THR A 128 -9.13 5.98 -4.02
CA THR A 128 -8.10 7.01 -3.77
C THR A 128 -7.30 7.32 -5.05
N PRO A 129 -7.97 7.79 -6.12
CA PRO A 129 -7.38 7.89 -7.46
C PRO A 129 -6.22 8.92 -7.52
N GLY A 130 -6.18 9.86 -6.57
CA GLY A 130 -5.11 10.85 -6.46
C GLY A 130 -3.73 10.28 -6.07
N ILE A 131 -3.61 8.99 -5.75
CA ILE A 131 -2.34 8.38 -5.33
C ILE A 131 -1.55 7.81 -6.50
N ILE A 132 -2.23 7.11 -7.43
CA ILE A 132 -1.59 6.45 -8.58
C ILE A 132 -2.25 6.89 -9.87
N LYS A 133 -3.57 6.69 -10.01
CA LYS A 133 -4.32 6.86 -11.26
C LYS A 133 -4.17 8.26 -11.86
N TYR A 134 -4.60 9.30 -11.16
CA TYR A 134 -4.51 10.67 -11.70
C TYR A 134 -3.07 11.15 -11.87
N PRO A 135 -2.13 10.89 -10.95
CA PRO A 135 -0.71 11.18 -11.18
C PRO A 135 -0.15 10.50 -12.44
N PHE A 136 -0.46 9.23 -12.67
CA PHE A 136 0.00 8.49 -13.86
C PHE A 136 -0.56 9.11 -15.14
N TRP A 137 -1.84 9.51 -15.15
CA TRP A 137 -2.43 10.20 -16.29
C TRP A 137 -1.74 11.54 -16.58
N GLN A 138 -1.53 12.36 -15.55
CA GLN A 138 -0.85 13.66 -15.67
C GLN A 138 0.58 13.50 -16.17
N MET A 139 1.33 12.54 -15.63
CA MET A 139 2.71 12.27 -16.05
C MET A 139 2.79 11.73 -17.47
N THR A 140 1.82 10.93 -17.91
CA THR A 140 1.75 10.42 -19.29
C THR A 140 1.44 11.56 -20.26
N ALA A 141 0.47 12.41 -19.95
CA ALA A 141 0.14 13.58 -20.77
C ALA A 141 1.31 14.57 -20.89
N ALA A 142 2.12 14.71 -19.84
CA ALA A 142 3.27 15.60 -19.82
C ALA A 142 4.50 15.07 -20.59
N ASN A 143 4.57 13.76 -20.86
CA ASN A 143 5.68 13.13 -21.57
C ASN A 143 5.17 12.41 -22.83
N PRO A 144 5.31 12.99 -24.04
CA PRO A 144 4.87 12.37 -25.29
C PRO A 144 5.51 11.01 -25.61
N GLN A 145 6.62 10.66 -24.94
CA GLN A 145 7.29 9.36 -25.09
C GLN A 145 6.88 8.33 -24.03
N ALA A 146 6.00 8.70 -23.09
CA ALA A 146 5.47 7.79 -22.09
C ALA A 146 4.33 6.95 -22.66
N THR A 147 4.19 5.73 -22.13
CA THR A 147 3.06 4.84 -22.37
C THR A 147 2.37 4.55 -21.05
N TYR A 148 1.07 4.74 -21.00
CA TYR A 148 0.24 4.33 -19.87
C TYR A 148 -0.36 2.95 -20.15
N VAL A 149 -0.25 2.03 -19.19
CA VAL A 149 -0.84 0.69 -19.29
C VAL A 149 -1.72 0.47 -18.09
N CYS A 150 -3.02 0.27 -18.30
CA CYS A 150 -3.99 -0.03 -17.25
C CYS A 150 -4.48 -1.46 -17.41
N ILE A 151 -4.35 -2.28 -16.36
CA ILE A 151 -4.94 -3.62 -16.30
C ILE A 151 -5.91 -3.64 -15.13
N ASN A 152 -7.19 -3.82 -15.43
CA ASN A 152 -8.26 -3.83 -14.42
C ASN A 152 -9.42 -4.70 -14.90
N SER A 153 -10.13 -5.39 -14.00
CA SER A 153 -11.25 -6.25 -14.39
C SER A 153 -12.53 -5.48 -14.72
N GLN A 154 -12.65 -4.24 -14.24
CA GLN A 154 -13.85 -3.40 -14.40
C GLN A 154 -13.51 -2.09 -15.14
N ASP A 155 -12.69 -1.23 -14.53
CA ASP A 155 -12.46 0.14 -14.99
C ASP A 155 -11.10 0.29 -15.71
N ALA A 156 -10.85 -0.54 -16.72
CA ALA A 156 -9.65 -0.40 -17.56
C ALA A 156 -9.83 0.75 -18.56
N LEU A 157 -9.51 1.97 -18.13
CA LEU A 157 -9.73 3.18 -18.93
C LEU A 157 -8.63 4.22 -18.74
N CYS A 158 -8.62 5.17 -19.68
CA CYS A 158 -7.76 6.36 -19.67
C CYS A 158 -8.54 7.57 -20.18
N PRO A 159 -8.15 8.80 -19.81
CA PRO A 159 -8.75 10.02 -20.35
C PRO A 159 -8.35 10.21 -21.83
N ARG A 160 -9.21 10.90 -22.59
CA ARG A 160 -9.07 11.05 -24.05
C ARG A 160 -7.73 11.66 -24.47
N GLU A 161 -7.19 12.53 -23.64
CA GLU A 161 -5.94 13.26 -23.84
C GLU A 161 -4.73 12.33 -23.98
N ILE A 162 -4.76 11.14 -23.38
CA ILE A 162 -3.65 10.16 -23.43
C ILE A 162 -4.03 8.88 -24.17
N GLU A 163 -5.16 8.84 -24.86
CA GLU A 163 -5.68 7.63 -25.51
C GLU A 163 -4.66 7.03 -26.50
N GLN A 164 -3.99 7.89 -27.29
CA GLN A 164 -2.96 7.48 -28.25
C GLN A 164 -1.66 6.99 -27.60
N GLN A 165 -1.48 7.24 -26.30
CA GLN A 165 -0.34 6.82 -25.49
C GLN A 165 -0.71 5.69 -24.52
N SER A 166 -1.92 5.13 -24.62
CA SER A 166 -2.46 4.25 -23.60
C SER A 166 -2.83 2.87 -24.15
N LEU A 167 -2.59 1.85 -23.31
CA LEU A 167 -3.12 0.51 -23.49
C LEU A 167 -3.96 0.16 -22.26
N CYS A 168 -5.27 0.06 -22.46
CA CYS A 168 -6.22 -0.30 -21.41
C CYS A 168 -6.72 -1.72 -21.64
N ILE A 169 -6.39 -2.64 -20.73
CA ILE A 169 -6.70 -4.06 -20.82
C ILE A 169 -7.73 -4.39 -19.74
N GLN A 170 -8.97 -4.66 -20.16
CA GLN A 170 -10.00 -5.13 -19.25
C GLN A 170 -9.87 -6.64 -19.06
N GLY A 171 -9.44 -7.08 -17.87
CA GLY A 171 -9.21 -8.50 -17.60
C GLY A 171 -8.68 -8.81 -16.22
N ASP A 172 -8.53 -10.11 -15.93
CA ASP A 172 -7.87 -10.58 -14.72
C ASP A 172 -6.36 -10.31 -14.78
N ILE A 173 -5.83 -9.68 -13.73
CA ILE A 173 -4.41 -9.25 -13.69
C ILE A 173 -3.48 -10.45 -13.79
N HIS A 174 -3.80 -11.56 -13.12
CA HIS A 174 -2.95 -12.74 -13.12
C HIS A 174 -2.86 -13.34 -14.53
N GLN A 175 -3.99 -13.54 -15.21
CA GLN A 175 -4.03 -14.06 -16.58
C GLN A 175 -3.27 -13.15 -17.57
N VAL A 176 -3.45 -11.84 -17.49
CA VAL A 176 -2.77 -10.89 -18.40
C VAL A 176 -1.25 -10.93 -18.16
N LEU A 177 -0.81 -11.01 -16.91
CA LEU A 177 0.61 -11.12 -16.59
C LEU A 177 1.22 -12.46 -17.02
N GLU A 178 0.51 -13.58 -16.90
CA GLU A 178 0.96 -14.90 -17.40
C GLU A 178 1.21 -14.86 -18.91
N GLN A 179 0.25 -14.34 -19.67
CA GLN A 179 0.38 -14.18 -21.12
C GLN A 179 1.58 -13.29 -21.50
N LEU A 180 1.81 -12.20 -20.75
CA LEU A 180 2.94 -11.29 -20.98
C LEU A 180 4.31 -11.95 -20.76
N VAL A 181 4.41 -12.89 -19.81
CA VAL A 181 5.67 -13.60 -19.54
C VAL A 181 5.82 -14.91 -20.33
N GLY A 182 4.87 -15.20 -21.23
CA GLY A 182 4.89 -16.40 -22.07
C GLY A 182 4.68 -17.70 -21.30
N LYS A 183 3.89 -17.65 -20.22
CA LYS A 183 3.45 -18.81 -19.45
C LYS A 183 1.98 -19.07 -19.70
#